data_AF-A0A2H6EW05-F1
#
_entry.id   AF-A0A2H6EW05-F1
#
_cell.length_a   1.000
_cell.length_b   1.000
_cell.length_c   1.000
_cell.angle_alpha   90.00
_cell.angle_beta   90.00
_cell.angle_gamma   90.00
#
_symmetry.space_group_name_H-M   'P 1'
#
loop_
_entity.id
_entity.type
_entity.pdbx_description
1 polymer ?
#
loop_
_entity_poly.entity_id
_entity_poly.type
_entity_poly.pdbx_seq_one_letter_code
_entity_poly.pdbx_strand_id
1 'polypeptide(L)'
;MTDGTTTQTVTLTGTGTDGAPADGEKITANFDQLGITLTLDWSYDDADLDGKIITVDAGSGGQFQVGADNASDNRISFTIGNLKATGSTLSLTSADLSSKTAAQSAITSIDSAIDAVNSQRSGLGAVQNRLGYTIANVNNQVENIQASESTIRDADFALEMTSYTRSQILVQAGTAMLAQANATPRNVLTLLRG
;
A
#
# COMPACT_ATOMS: atom_id res chain seq x y z
N MET A 1 -23.38 -30.62 -9.29
CA MET A 1 -23.29 -29.29 -8.69
C MET A 1 -22.54 -29.47 -7.40
N THR A 2 -21.29 -29.03 -7.35
CA THR A 2 -20.48 -29.05 -6.14
C THR A 2 -19.88 -27.66 -6.06
N ASP A 3 -20.19 -26.97 -4.97
CA ASP A 3 -19.54 -25.70 -4.64
C ASP A 3 -18.02 -25.93 -4.60
N GLY A 4 -17.24 -24.89 -4.90
CA GLY A 4 -15.79 -24.98 -5.03
C GLY A 4 -15.03 -25.19 -3.71
N THR A 5 -15.57 -25.95 -2.75
CA THR A 5 -14.89 -26.23 -1.48
C THR A 5 -13.87 -27.34 -1.69
N THR A 6 -12.58 -26.99 -1.55
CA THR A 6 -11.50 -27.98 -1.52
C THR A 6 -11.55 -28.65 -0.15
N THR A 7 -12.31 -29.73 -0.02
CA THR A 7 -12.38 -30.50 1.24
C THR A 7 -11.10 -31.32 1.40
N GLN A 8 -10.31 -31.01 2.43
CA GLN A 8 -9.18 -31.84 2.88
C GLN A 8 -9.58 -32.48 4.21
N THR A 9 -9.64 -33.81 4.24
CA THR A 9 -9.85 -34.58 5.48
C THR A 9 -8.54 -34.60 6.26
N VAL A 10 -8.54 -34.01 7.45
CA VAL A 10 -7.38 -34.00 8.36
C VAL A 10 -7.65 -35.01 9.46
N THR A 11 -6.73 -35.96 9.65
CA THR A 11 -6.77 -36.88 10.79
C THR A 11 -6.36 -36.12 12.05
N LEU A 12 -7.27 -36.03 13.02
CA LEU A 12 -6.99 -35.46 14.34
C LEU A 12 -6.02 -36.38 15.08
N THR A 13 -4.81 -35.91 15.39
CA THR A 13 -3.88 -36.63 16.27
C THR A 13 -4.05 -36.12 17.71
N GLY A 14 -4.85 -36.83 18.49
CA GLY A 14 -5.02 -36.67 19.94
C GLY A 14 -5.76 -37.86 20.54
N THR A 15 -5.57 -38.14 21.83
CA THR A 15 -6.01 -39.41 22.46
C THR A 15 -7.30 -39.29 23.30
N GLY A 16 -7.98 -38.14 23.26
CA GLY A 16 -9.19 -37.90 24.05
C GLY A 16 -10.44 -38.62 23.55
N THR A 17 -11.38 -38.85 24.46
CA THR A 17 -12.71 -39.41 24.17
C THR A 17 -13.62 -38.34 23.60
N ASP A 18 -14.35 -38.63 22.53
CA ASP A 18 -15.38 -37.77 21.94
C ASP A 18 -14.86 -36.44 21.33
N GLY A 19 -13.63 -36.42 20.80
CA GLY A 19 -13.12 -35.28 20.03
C GLY A 19 -12.52 -34.13 20.83
N ALA A 20 -12.65 -34.11 22.16
CA ALA A 20 -12.00 -33.15 23.05
C ALA A 20 -10.58 -33.59 23.46
N PRO A 21 -9.60 -32.67 23.61
CA PRO A 21 -8.26 -32.99 24.10
C PRO A 21 -8.27 -33.43 25.58
N ALA A 22 -7.42 -34.39 25.96
CA ALA A 22 -7.22 -34.75 27.37
C ALA A 22 -6.50 -33.64 28.15
N ASP A 23 -6.57 -33.67 29.49
CA ASP A 23 -5.94 -32.67 30.35
C ASP A 23 -4.43 -32.55 30.07
N GLY A 24 -3.98 -31.35 29.71
CA GLY A 24 -2.60 -31.07 29.29
C GLY A 24 -2.23 -31.44 27.85
N GLU A 25 -3.14 -32.01 27.05
CA GLU A 25 -2.93 -32.34 25.64
C GLU A 25 -3.43 -31.23 24.70
N LYS A 26 -2.93 -31.24 23.45
CA LYS A 26 -3.38 -30.38 22.36
C LYS A 26 -3.76 -31.23 21.17
N ILE A 27 -4.86 -30.87 20.52
CA ILE A 27 -5.22 -31.42 19.21
C ILE A 27 -4.88 -30.38 18.15
N THR A 28 -4.06 -30.78 17.18
CA THR A 28 -3.68 -29.94 16.04
C THR A 28 -4.30 -30.51 14.77
N ALA A 29 -5.18 -29.73 14.14
CA ALA A 29 -5.63 -30.01 12.79
C ALA A 29 -4.78 -29.18 11.82
N ASN A 30 -4.07 -29.88 10.92
CA ASN A 30 -3.25 -29.24 9.89
C ASN A 30 -3.91 -29.35 8.51
N PHE A 31 -4.28 -28.19 7.95
CA PHE A 31 -4.77 -28.08 6.58
C PHE A 31 -3.61 -27.67 5.67
N ASP A 32 -2.68 -28.58 5.41
CA ASP A 32 -1.40 -28.32 4.71
C ASP A 32 -1.57 -27.61 3.36
N GLN A 33 -2.67 -27.87 2.65
CA GLN A 33 -2.94 -27.20 1.37
C GLN A 33 -3.53 -25.79 1.52
N LEU A 34 -4.07 -25.46 2.69
CA LEU A 34 -4.68 -24.17 3.02
C LEU A 34 -3.76 -23.31 3.91
N GLY A 35 -2.69 -23.88 4.49
CA GLY A 35 -1.74 -23.17 5.35
C GLY A 35 -2.32 -22.74 6.71
N ILE A 36 -3.41 -23.38 7.14
CA ILE A 36 -4.11 -23.07 8.38
C ILE A 36 -3.73 -24.10 9.43
N THR A 37 -3.31 -23.63 10.60
CA THR A 37 -3.12 -24.46 11.79
C THR A 37 -4.17 -24.08 12.83
N LEU A 38 -5.10 -24.99 13.13
CA LEU A 38 -6.02 -24.84 14.26
C LEU A 38 -5.45 -25.64 15.43
N THR A 39 -5.17 -24.95 16.53
CA THR A 39 -4.72 -25.56 17.79
C THR A 39 -5.81 -25.36 18.84
N LEU A 40 -6.35 -26.46 19.35
CA LEU A 40 -7.29 -26.47 20.47
C LEU A 40 -6.52 -26.91 21.73
N ASP A 41 -6.70 -26.18 22.83
CA ASP A 41 -6.10 -26.51 24.13
C ASP A 41 -7.10 -27.21 25.05
N TRP A 42 -6.64 -27.63 26.23
CA TRP A 42 -7.43 -28.38 27.21
C TRP A 42 -8.60 -27.59 27.83
N SER A 43 -8.72 -26.28 27.55
CA SER A 43 -9.87 -25.47 27.98
C SER A 43 -11.03 -25.48 26.98
N TYR A 44 -10.88 -26.16 25.84
CA TYR A 44 -11.90 -26.28 24.79
C TYR A 44 -13.03 -27.25 25.17
N ASP A 45 -14.29 -26.81 25.04
CA ASP A 45 -15.48 -27.67 25.05
C ASP A 45 -15.98 -27.89 23.61
N ASP A 46 -16.44 -29.11 23.27
CA ASP A 46 -16.96 -29.46 21.94
C ASP A 46 -18.13 -28.55 21.51
N ALA A 47 -18.90 -28.05 22.48
CA ALA A 47 -20.00 -27.11 22.23
C ALA A 47 -19.54 -25.70 21.79
N ASP A 48 -18.28 -25.32 21.99
CA ASP A 48 -17.79 -23.95 21.73
C ASP A 48 -17.71 -23.60 20.23
N LEU A 49 -17.58 -24.62 19.36
CA LEU A 49 -17.56 -24.46 17.90
C LEU A 49 -18.87 -24.89 17.22
N ASP A 50 -19.88 -25.32 17.96
CA ASP A 50 -21.17 -25.69 17.38
C ASP A 50 -21.82 -24.48 16.68
N GLY A 51 -22.19 -24.68 15.42
CA GLY A 51 -22.72 -23.64 14.54
C GLY A 51 -21.76 -22.50 14.16
N LYS A 52 -20.47 -22.57 14.48
CA LYS A 52 -19.48 -21.55 14.09
C LYS A 52 -18.86 -21.87 12.73
N ILE A 53 -18.92 -20.91 11.81
CA ILE A 53 -18.23 -20.97 10.53
C ILE A 53 -16.93 -20.17 10.64
N ILE A 54 -15.79 -20.85 10.49
CA ILE A 54 -14.49 -20.19 10.33
C ILE A 54 -14.32 -19.90 8.83
N THR A 55 -14.58 -18.65 8.43
CA THR A 55 -14.35 -18.19 7.06
C THR A 55 -12.92 -17.73 6.90
N VAL A 56 -12.13 -18.43 6.10
CA VAL A 56 -10.82 -17.95 5.64
C VAL A 56 -11.00 -17.37 4.24
N ASP A 57 -11.20 -16.05 4.19
CA ASP A 57 -11.19 -15.31 2.93
C ASP A 57 -9.75 -15.10 2.48
N ALA A 58 -9.38 -15.75 1.38
CA ALA A 58 -8.19 -15.36 0.64
C ALA A 58 -8.47 -13.98 0.03
N GLY A 59 -7.81 -12.95 0.55
CA GLY A 59 -7.76 -11.63 -0.09
C GLY A 59 -7.19 -11.80 -1.50
N SER A 60 -8.06 -11.96 -2.48
CA SER A 60 -7.72 -12.19 -3.88
C SER A 60 -7.37 -10.86 -4.52
N GLY A 61 -6.39 -10.11 -4.01
CA GLY A 61 -6.13 -8.75 -4.49
C GLY A 61 -5.28 -7.89 -3.58
N GLY A 62 -5.15 -6.63 -3.97
CA GLY A 62 -4.38 -5.62 -3.24
C GLY A 62 -4.83 -4.21 -3.60
N GLN A 63 -4.27 -3.24 -2.89
CA GLN A 63 -4.53 -1.83 -3.12
C GLN A 63 -3.20 -1.08 -3.19
N PHE A 64 -3.03 -0.25 -4.21
CA PHE A 64 -1.94 0.71 -4.29
C PHE A 64 -2.42 2.07 -3.80
N GLN A 65 -1.76 2.61 -2.78
CA GLN A 65 -1.93 4.01 -2.39
C GLN A 65 -1.18 4.89 -3.40
N VAL A 66 -1.89 5.75 -4.10
CA VAL A 66 -1.34 6.58 -5.19
C VAL A 66 -1.59 8.08 -5.01
N GLY A 67 -2.27 8.48 -3.94
CA GLY A 67 -2.47 9.88 -3.56
C GLY A 67 -2.18 10.15 -2.09
N ALA A 68 -2.22 11.42 -1.70
CA ALA A 68 -1.81 11.87 -0.37
C ALA A 68 -2.87 11.57 0.73
N ASP A 69 -4.16 11.59 0.39
CA ASP A 69 -5.22 11.43 1.38
C ASP A 69 -5.75 10.00 1.47
N ASN A 70 -6.37 9.68 2.60
CA ASN A 70 -7.05 8.41 2.87
C ASN A 70 -8.46 8.33 2.21
N ALA A 71 -8.61 8.88 1.01
CA ALA A 71 -9.84 8.80 0.21
C ALA A 71 -9.82 7.56 -0.70
N SER A 72 -10.98 7.05 -1.11
CA SER A 72 -11.08 5.92 -2.06
C SER A 72 -10.40 6.25 -3.40
N ASP A 73 -10.48 7.50 -3.83
CA ASP A 73 -10.01 7.92 -5.16
C ASP A 73 -8.48 7.96 -5.26
N ASN A 74 -7.81 8.01 -4.11
CA ASN A 74 -6.34 7.92 -3.97
C ASN A 74 -5.83 6.48 -3.90
N ARG A 75 -6.71 5.49 -4.13
CA ARG A 75 -6.36 4.08 -4.13
C ARG A 75 -6.71 3.43 -5.46
N ILE A 76 -5.78 2.64 -5.97
CA ILE A 76 -6.03 1.74 -7.09
C ILE A 76 -6.15 0.34 -6.53
N SER A 77 -7.38 -0.17 -6.46
CA SER A 77 -7.66 -1.54 -6.05
C SER A 77 -7.57 -2.48 -7.24
N PHE A 78 -7.07 -3.69 -7.01
CA PHE A 78 -7.10 -4.77 -7.99
C PHE A 78 -7.41 -6.09 -7.29
N THR A 79 -8.07 -6.97 -8.03
CA THR A 79 -8.44 -8.31 -7.57
C THR A 79 -7.89 -9.31 -8.58
N ILE A 80 -7.32 -10.41 -8.10
CA ILE A 80 -6.89 -11.55 -8.91
C ILE A 80 -7.71 -12.75 -8.48
N GLY A 81 -8.73 -13.11 -9.26
CA GLY A 81 -9.56 -14.28 -8.98
C GLY A 81 -8.76 -15.59 -8.96
N ASN A 82 -9.37 -16.66 -8.45
CA ASN A 82 -8.76 -17.99 -8.47
C ASN A 82 -8.65 -18.49 -9.93
N LEU A 83 -7.42 -18.50 -10.46
CA LEU A 83 -7.09 -18.96 -11.81
C LEU A 83 -6.49 -20.38 -11.83
N LYS A 84 -6.62 -21.17 -10.75
CA LYS A 84 -6.17 -22.57 -10.78
C LYS A 84 -7.02 -23.35 -11.78
N ALA A 85 -6.39 -24.22 -12.57
CA ALA A 85 -7.09 -25.09 -13.52
C ALA A 85 -8.17 -25.96 -12.85
N THR A 86 -7.93 -26.36 -11.59
CA THR A 86 -8.85 -27.13 -10.75
C THR A 86 -9.82 -26.27 -9.95
N GLY A 87 -9.69 -24.94 -10.00
CA GLY A 87 -10.56 -24.01 -9.27
C GLY A 87 -11.92 -23.83 -9.96
N SER A 88 -12.90 -23.31 -9.21
CA SER A 88 -14.28 -23.12 -9.69
C SER A 88 -14.40 -22.22 -10.93
N THR A 89 -13.48 -21.28 -11.12
CA THR A 89 -13.48 -20.35 -12.26
C THR A 89 -13.10 -21.01 -13.59
N LEU A 90 -12.09 -21.89 -13.59
CA LEU A 90 -11.60 -22.55 -14.82
C LEU A 90 -12.19 -23.96 -14.98
N SER A 91 -12.42 -24.68 -13.87
CA SER A 91 -13.09 -25.98 -13.78
C SER A 91 -12.66 -27.00 -14.85
N LEU A 92 -11.36 -27.09 -15.14
CA LEU A 92 -10.79 -27.95 -16.18
C LEU A 92 -10.61 -29.42 -15.73
N THR A 93 -10.97 -29.75 -14.48
CA THR A 93 -10.82 -31.11 -13.92
C THR A 93 -11.74 -32.15 -14.56
N SER A 94 -12.85 -31.74 -15.18
CA SER A 94 -13.79 -32.62 -15.86
C SER A 94 -13.57 -32.68 -17.38
N ALA A 95 -12.47 -32.13 -17.90
CA ALA A 95 -12.16 -32.18 -19.31
C ALA A 95 -11.76 -33.61 -19.70
N ASP A 96 -12.68 -34.33 -20.37
CA ASP A 96 -12.46 -35.68 -20.86
C ASP A 96 -12.37 -35.69 -22.39
N LEU A 97 -11.39 -36.41 -22.94
CA LEU A 97 -11.16 -36.57 -24.38
C LEU A 97 -11.44 -38.01 -24.86
N SER A 98 -11.97 -38.87 -24.00
CA SER A 98 -12.22 -40.30 -24.28
C SER A 98 -13.27 -40.54 -25.37
N SER A 99 -14.17 -39.58 -25.60
CA SER A 99 -15.21 -39.66 -26.63
C SER A 99 -15.32 -38.37 -27.42
N LYS A 100 -15.88 -38.45 -28.64
CA LYS A 100 -16.11 -37.28 -29.51
C LYS A 100 -16.94 -36.20 -28.82
N THR A 101 -18.00 -36.60 -28.11
CA THR A 101 -18.89 -35.66 -27.39
C THR A 101 -18.19 -35.03 -26.18
N ALA A 102 -17.40 -35.81 -25.45
CA ALA A 102 -16.61 -35.30 -24.33
C ALA A 102 -15.54 -34.30 -24.82
N ALA A 103 -14.83 -34.63 -25.90
CA ALA A 103 -13.83 -33.74 -26.51
C ALA A 103 -14.45 -32.42 -27.00
N GLN A 104 -15.64 -32.45 -27.60
CA GLN A 104 -16.36 -31.23 -27.99
C GLN A 104 -16.73 -30.35 -26.79
N SER A 105 -17.16 -30.97 -25.69
CA SER A 105 -17.47 -30.25 -24.44
C SER A 105 -16.21 -29.69 -23.77
N ALA A 106 -15.10 -30.42 -23.82
CA ALA A 106 -13.82 -29.98 -23.29
C ALA A 106 -13.29 -28.72 -24.01
N ILE A 107 -13.48 -28.62 -25.33
CA ILE A 107 -13.13 -27.42 -26.10
C ILE A 107 -13.88 -26.20 -25.55
N THR A 108 -15.20 -26.30 -25.36
CA THR A 108 -16.00 -25.20 -24.82
C THR A 108 -15.57 -24.79 -23.41
N SER A 109 -15.23 -25.75 -22.54
CA SER A 109 -14.70 -25.46 -21.21
C SER A 109 -13.34 -24.77 -21.26
N ILE A 110 -12.45 -25.19 -22.17
CA ILE A 110 -11.14 -24.57 -22.39
C ILE A 110 -11.30 -23.13 -22.91
N ASP A 111 -12.18 -22.90 -23.88
CA ASP A 111 -12.44 -21.56 -24.41
C ASP A 111 -12.95 -20.63 -23.29
N SER A 112 -13.89 -21.10 -22.47
CA SER A 112 -14.40 -20.35 -21.32
C SER A 112 -13.30 -20.04 -20.30
N ALA A 113 -12.39 -21.00 -20.03
CA ALA A 113 -11.25 -20.80 -19.15
C ALA A 113 -10.25 -19.79 -19.71
N ILE A 114 -10.00 -19.81 -21.03
CA ILE A 114 -9.15 -18.83 -21.72
C ILE A 114 -9.77 -17.44 -21.62
N ASP A 115 -11.07 -17.29 -21.84
CA ASP A 115 -11.77 -16.01 -21.72
C ASP A 115 -11.72 -15.46 -20.30
N ALA A 116 -11.88 -16.31 -19.28
CA ALA A 116 -11.74 -15.90 -17.89
C ALA A 116 -10.32 -15.38 -17.58
N VAL A 117 -9.28 -16.09 -18.03
CA VAL A 117 -7.88 -15.65 -17.87
C VAL A 117 -7.62 -14.35 -18.62
N ASN A 118 -8.12 -14.21 -19.84
CA ASN A 118 -7.95 -13.01 -20.65
C ASN A 118 -8.66 -11.81 -20.03
N SER A 119 -9.86 -12.00 -19.48
CA SER A 119 -10.59 -10.97 -18.74
C SER A 119 -9.79 -10.49 -17.51
N GLN A 120 -9.25 -11.43 -16.74
CA GLN A 120 -8.40 -11.11 -15.59
C GLN A 120 -7.12 -10.36 -16.01
N ARG A 121 -6.46 -10.76 -17.10
CA ARG A 121 -5.29 -10.06 -17.65
C ARG A 121 -5.64 -8.67 -18.16
N SER A 122 -6.80 -8.50 -18.81
CA SER A 122 -7.28 -7.21 -19.29
C SER A 122 -7.50 -6.24 -18.14
N GLY A 123 -8.16 -6.69 -17.06
CA GLY A 123 -8.35 -5.89 -15.85
C GLY A 123 -7.02 -5.47 -15.21
N LEU A 124 -6.05 -6.37 -15.10
CA LEU A 124 -4.71 -6.04 -14.61
C LEU A 124 -3.96 -5.07 -15.52
N GLY A 125 -4.10 -5.20 -16.85
CA GLY A 125 -3.55 -4.24 -17.80
C GLY A 125 -4.15 -2.85 -17.65
N ALA A 126 -5.46 -2.74 -17.40
CA ALA A 126 -6.12 -1.48 -17.11
C ALA A 126 -5.59 -0.84 -15.81
N VAL A 127 -5.40 -1.65 -14.76
CA VAL A 127 -4.79 -1.22 -13.48
C VAL A 127 -3.35 -0.72 -13.71
N GLN A 128 -2.54 -1.44 -14.50
CA GLN A 128 -1.18 -1.03 -14.83
C GLN A 128 -1.14 0.30 -15.59
N ASN A 129 -2.02 0.48 -16.59
CA ASN A 129 -2.13 1.75 -17.31
C ASN A 129 -2.50 2.89 -16.37
N ARG A 130 -3.51 2.69 -15.51
CA ARG A 130 -3.91 3.69 -14.53
C ARG A 130 -2.77 4.04 -13.58
N LEU A 131 -2.06 3.03 -13.06
CA LEU A 131 -0.89 3.24 -12.20
C LEU A 131 0.20 4.05 -12.93
N GLY A 132 0.50 3.72 -14.19
CA GLY A 132 1.46 4.45 -15.02
C GLY A 132 1.07 5.92 -15.21
N TYR A 133 -0.20 6.20 -15.52
CA TYR A 133 -0.72 7.57 -15.61
C TYR A 133 -0.63 8.31 -14.28
N THR A 134 -0.99 7.65 -13.17
CA THR A 134 -0.91 8.29 -11.85
C THR A 134 0.53 8.60 -11.47
N ILE A 135 1.48 7.71 -11.74
CA ILE A 135 2.91 7.95 -11.51
C ILE A 135 3.38 9.18 -12.30
N ALA A 136 3.04 9.25 -13.59
CA ALA A 136 3.42 10.39 -14.43
C ALA A 136 2.83 11.71 -13.90
N ASN A 137 1.56 11.69 -13.47
CA ASN A 137 0.92 12.86 -12.87
C ASN A 137 1.55 13.29 -11.55
N VAL A 138 1.85 12.33 -10.65
CA VAL A 138 2.50 12.59 -9.37
C VAL A 138 3.90 13.16 -9.59
N ASN A 139 4.67 12.64 -10.54
CA ASN A 139 6.00 13.19 -10.87
C ASN A 139 5.91 14.65 -11.34
N ASN A 140 4.96 14.98 -12.21
CA ASN A 140 4.73 16.37 -12.63
C ASN A 140 4.33 17.25 -11.44
N GLN A 141 3.51 16.72 -10.52
CA GLN A 141 3.09 17.46 -9.33
C GLN A 141 4.27 17.71 -8.38
N VAL A 142 5.16 16.72 -8.21
CA VAL A 142 6.41 16.85 -7.44
C VAL A 142 7.31 17.91 -8.05
N GLU A 143 7.51 17.90 -9.37
CA GLU A 143 8.32 18.92 -10.06
C GLU A 143 7.76 20.33 -9.85
N ASN A 144 6.44 20.51 -10.00
CA ASN A 144 5.78 21.79 -9.76
C ASN A 144 5.90 22.28 -8.30
N ILE A 145 5.76 21.36 -7.34
CA ILE A 145 5.91 21.68 -5.91
C ILE A 145 7.37 22.07 -5.61
N GLN A 146 8.34 21.32 -6.12
CA GLN A 146 9.76 21.63 -5.93
C GLN A 146 10.15 22.97 -6.56
N ALA A 147 9.65 23.29 -7.75
CA ALA A 147 9.87 24.59 -8.38
C ALA A 147 9.25 25.75 -7.57
N SER A 148 8.04 25.53 -7.04
CA SER A 148 7.36 26.50 -6.17
C SER A 148 8.12 26.68 -4.85
N GLU A 149 8.57 25.59 -4.23
CA GLU A 149 9.39 25.62 -3.01
C GLU A 149 10.70 26.37 -3.25
N SER A 150 11.41 26.10 -4.35
CA SER A 150 12.64 26.82 -4.70
C SER A 150 12.38 28.32 -4.83
N THR A 151 11.30 28.70 -5.52
CA THR A 151 10.94 30.11 -5.71
C THR A 151 10.63 30.80 -4.39
N ILE A 152 9.86 30.16 -3.51
CA ILE A 152 9.54 30.69 -2.17
C ILE A 152 10.82 30.83 -1.35
N ARG A 153 11.66 29.79 -1.32
CA ARG A 153 12.91 29.79 -0.57
C ARG A 153 13.86 30.87 -1.06
N ASP A 154 14.01 31.04 -2.37
CA ASP A 154 14.87 32.06 -2.95
C ASP A 154 14.35 33.48 -2.66
N ALA A 155 13.03 33.70 -2.68
CA ALA A 155 12.42 34.98 -2.31
C ALA A 155 12.64 35.32 -0.83
N ASP A 156 12.44 34.35 0.06
CA ASP A 156 12.68 34.51 1.50
C ASP A 156 14.16 34.76 1.80
N PHE A 157 15.07 34.05 1.12
CA PHE A 157 16.50 34.31 1.22
C PHE A 157 16.87 35.70 0.70
N ALA A 158 16.30 36.15 -0.42
CA ALA A 158 16.56 37.48 -0.95
C ALA A 158 16.08 38.58 0.01
N LEU A 159 14.92 38.41 0.66
CA LEU A 159 14.40 39.33 1.66
C LEU A 159 15.33 39.41 2.87
N GLU A 160 15.74 38.26 3.41
CA GLU A 160 16.63 38.20 4.57
C GLU A 160 18.01 38.78 4.24
N MET A 161 18.57 38.47 3.06
CA MET A 161 19.83 39.06 2.58
C MET A 161 19.73 40.59 2.43
N THR A 162 18.59 41.10 1.97
CA THR A 162 18.35 42.54 1.87
C THR A 162 18.28 43.19 3.25
N SER A 163 17.58 42.56 4.20
CA SER A 163 17.49 43.01 5.59
C SER A 163 18.86 42.99 6.29
N TYR A 164 19.61 41.89 6.10
CA TYR A 164 20.98 41.74 6.59
C TYR A 164 21.90 42.81 6.00
N THR A 165 21.88 43.02 4.69
CA THR A 165 22.68 44.05 4.00
C THR A 165 22.30 45.45 4.50
N ARG A 166 21.01 45.75 4.64
CA ARG A 166 20.53 47.02 5.20
C ARG A 166 21.04 47.26 6.62
N SER A 167 20.96 46.23 7.46
CA SER A 167 21.45 46.28 8.84
C SER A 167 22.97 46.49 8.87
N GLN A 168 23.70 45.83 7.99
CA GLN A 168 25.15 45.97 7.89
C GLN A 168 25.56 47.37 7.38
N ILE A 169 24.84 47.92 6.40
CA ILE A 169 25.02 49.31 5.96
C ILE A 169 24.69 50.28 7.09
N LEU A 170 23.63 50.05 7.87
CA LEU A 170 23.29 50.91 9.02
C LEU A 170 24.37 50.87 10.10
N VAL A 171 24.96 49.72 10.38
CA VAL A 171 26.08 49.61 11.33
C VAL A 171 27.31 50.37 10.80
N GLN A 172 27.67 50.21 9.52
CA GLN A 172 28.78 50.93 8.89
C GLN A 172 28.54 52.44 8.80
N ALA A 173 27.31 52.85 8.46
CA ALA A 173 26.92 54.26 8.43
C ALA A 173 26.86 54.84 9.85
N GLY A 174 26.40 54.08 10.84
CA GLY A 174 26.37 54.48 12.25
C GLY A 174 27.77 54.73 12.80
N THR A 175 28.74 53.85 12.51
CA THR A 175 30.14 54.05 12.91
C THR A 175 30.79 55.24 12.19
N ALA A 176 30.54 55.41 10.88
CA ALA A 176 31.02 56.57 10.12
C ALA A 176 30.39 57.89 10.58
N MET A 177 29.08 57.90 10.89
CA MET A 177 28.34 59.04 11.42
C MET A 177 28.80 59.40 12.83
N LEU A 178 29.06 58.41 13.70
CA LEU A 178 29.66 58.65 15.01
C LEU A 178 31.09 59.21 14.89
N ALA A 179 31.89 58.72 13.95
CA ALA A 179 33.22 59.26 13.70
C ALA A 179 33.15 60.73 13.22
N GLN A 180 32.23 61.04 12.30
CA GLN A 180 32.02 62.39 11.78
C GLN A 180 31.46 63.34 12.86
N ALA A 181 30.47 62.90 13.63
CA ALA A 181 29.87 63.67 14.72
C ALA A 181 30.85 63.90 15.89
N ASN A 182 31.86 63.06 16.08
CA ASN A 182 32.95 63.31 17.03
C ASN A 182 34.06 64.21 16.46
N ALA A 183 34.21 64.28 15.14
CA ALA A 183 35.18 65.15 14.47
C ALA A 183 34.70 66.61 14.38
N THR A 184 33.40 66.84 14.18
CA THR A 184 32.83 68.21 14.04
C THR A 184 33.03 69.07 15.30
N PRO A 185 32.73 68.61 16.54
CA PRO A 185 32.93 69.40 17.76
C PRO A 185 34.40 69.73 18.02
N ARG A 186 35.32 68.81 17.66
CA ARG A 186 36.77 69.02 17.80
C ARG A 186 37.24 70.17 16.92
N ASN A 187 36.74 70.27 15.68
CA ASN A 187 37.10 71.37 14.78
C ASN A 187 36.53 72.73 15.25
N VAL A 188 35.36 72.75 15.88
CA VAL A 188 34.78 73.98 16.45
C VAL A 188 35.54 74.44 17.70
N LEU A 189 36.00 73.50 18.53
CA LEU A 189 36.89 73.82 19.67
C LEU A 189 38.24 74.39 19.24
N THR A 190 38.74 74.06 18.05
CA THR A 190 39.94 74.69 17.48
C THR A 190 39.68 76.15 17.07
N LEU A 191 38.46 76.47 16.60
CA LEU A 191 38.05 77.83 16.23
C LEU A 191 37.67 78.72 17.42
N LEU A 192 37.33 78.14 18.58
CA LEU A 192 37.06 78.90 19.82
C LEU A 192 38.33 79.15 20.64
N ARG A 193 39.46 78.54 20.26
CA ARG A 193 40.77 78.64 20.95
C ARG A 193 41.82 79.41 20.14
N GLY A 194 41.49 79.84 18.92
CA GLY A 194 42.31 80.69 18.05
C GLY A 194 41.61 82.00 17.78
#